data_AF-A0A0S8IHB9-F1
#
_entry.id   AF-A0A0S8IHB9-F1
#
_cell.length_a   1.000
_cell.length_b   1.000
_cell.length_c   1.000
_cell.angle_alpha   90.00
_cell.angle_beta   90.00
_cell.angle_gamma   90.00
#
_symmetry.space_group_name_H-M   'P 1'
#
loop_
_entity.id
_entity.type
_entity.pdbx_description
1 polymer ?
#
loop_
_entity_poly.entity_id
_entity_poly.type
_entity_poly.pdbx_seq_one_letter_code
_entity_poly.pdbx_strand_id
1 'polypeptide(L)'
;MSNLRVRAAQDAKTLNIKDWGLLAELVGPDGIVYNTDAETGEPLRTTQQLYDRTRIIPETGEDLIVSETISCFSRLSLERIPQAGENWAIRIQESPTNETLVDYVLSPTRAPEGGKSLEQIRLYLQKVEQSP
;
A
#
# COMPACT_ATOMS: atom_id res chain seq x y z
N MET A 1 -21.26 22.96 -6.81
CA MET A 1 -21.06 22.41 -5.46
C MET A 1 -20.18 21.19 -5.59
N SER A 2 -19.02 21.10 -4.91
CA SER A 2 -18.23 19.87 -4.96
C SER A 2 -18.96 18.78 -4.17
N ASN A 3 -18.96 17.56 -4.69
CA ASN A 3 -19.53 16.40 -4.01
C ASN A 3 -18.81 16.19 -2.67
N LEU A 4 -19.55 16.07 -1.56
CA LEU A 4 -19.00 15.83 -0.22
C LEU A 4 -18.08 14.61 -0.17
N ARG A 5 -18.36 13.57 -0.97
CA ARG A 5 -17.49 12.38 -1.06
C ARG A 5 -16.12 12.70 -1.63
N VAL A 6 -16.06 13.53 -2.68
CA VAL A 6 -14.81 13.92 -3.32
C VAL A 6 -13.96 14.73 -2.35
N ARG A 7 -14.59 15.65 -1.61
CA ARG A 7 -13.89 16.45 -0.61
C ARG A 7 -13.37 15.59 0.55
N ALA A 8 -14.17 14.66 1.06
CA ALA A 8 -13.74 13.73 2.11
C ALA A 8 -12.55 12.85 1.68
N ALA A 9 -12.52 12.41 0.41
CA ALA A 9 -11.39 11.67 -0.14
C ALA A 9 -10.11 12.51 -0.21
N GLN A 10 -10.21 13.76 -0.67
CA GLN A 10 -9.08 14.70 -0.74
C GLN A 10 -8.55 15.06 0.66
N ASP A 11 -9.44 15.32 1.62
CA ASP A 11 -9.06 15.61 3.01
C ASP A 11 -8.37 14.40 3.64
N ALA A 12 -8.88 13.19 3.43
CA ALA A 12 -8.27 11.95 3.94
C ALA A 12 -6.90 11.67 3.30
N LYS A 13 -6.73 11.94 2.00
CA LYS A 13 -5.44 11.86 1.30
C LYS A 13 -4.44 12.83 1.92
N THR A 14 -4.84 14.09 2.09
CA THR A 14 -3.98 15.15 2.61
C THR A 14 -3.51 14.84 4.04
N LEU A 15 -4.43 14.41 4.91
CA LEU A 15 -4.12 14.13 6.32
C LEU A 15 -3.22 12.90 6.48
N ASN A 16 -3.44 11.84 5.70
CA ASN A 16 -2.65 10.61 5.84
C ASN A 16 -1.26 10.73 5.20
N ILE A 17 -1.14 11.40 4.05
CA ILE A 17 0.11 11.41 3.29
C ILE A 17 1.06 12.52 3.75
N LYS A 18 0.55 13.67 4.18
CA LYS A 18 1.40 14.83 4.49
C LYS A 18 2.35 14.60 5.66
N ASP A 19 1.87 13.96 6.73
CA ASP A 19 2.65 13.84 7.98
C ASP A 19 3.24 12.43 8.18
N TRP A 20 2.69 11.41 7.52
CA TRP A 20 3.05 10.00 7.74
C TRP A 20 3.36 9.24 6.45
N GLY A 21 3.37 9.93 5.30
CA GLY A 21 3.61 9.34 3.99
C GLY A 21 5.09 9.11 3.71
N LEU A 22 5.44 7.85 3.50
CA LEU A 22 6.76 7.39 3.06
C LEU A 22 6.80 7.36 1.53
N LEU A 23 7.96 7.65 0.93
CA LEU A 23 8.12 7.53 -0.53
C LEU A 23 7.85 6.09 -0.97
N ALA A 24 7.16 5.95 -2.10
CA ALA A 24 6.82 4.65 -2.65
C ALA A 24 6.93 4.62 -4.16
N GLU A 25 7.33 3.47 -4.68
CA GLU A 25 7.27 3.13 -6.11
C GLU A 25 6.47 1.85 -6.27
N LEU A 26 5.52 1.85 -7.18
CA LEU A 26 4.80 0.65 -7.61
C LEU A 26 5.38 0.19 -8.94
N VAL A 27 5.74 -1.09 -9.03
CA VAL A 27 6.17 -1.70 -10.29
C VAL A 27 5.05 -2.60 -10.78
N GLY A 28 4.48 -2.22 -11.92
CA GLY A 28 3.39 -2.94 -12.57
C GLY A 28 3.80 -4.30 -13.13
N PRO A 29 2.82 -5.14 -13.49
CA PRO A 29 3.09 -6.44 -14.13
C PRO A 29 3.75 -6.34 -15.51
N ASP A 30 3.70 -5.16 -16.12
CA ASP A 30 4.38 -4.78 -17.36
C ASP A 30 5.80 -4.23 -17.12
N GLY A 31 6.23 -4.12 -15.87
CA GLY A 31 7.52 -3.55 -15.48
C GLY A 31 7.54 -2.02 -15.44
N ILE A 32 6.41 -1.35 -15.68
CA ILE A 32 6.32 0.11 -15.59
C ILE A 32 6.42 0.52 -14.12
N VAL A 33 7.23 1.54 -13.86
CA VAL A 33 7.40 2.13 -12.52
C VAL A 33 6.48 3.33 -12.38
N TYR A 34 5.59 3.27 -11.39
CA TYR A 34 4.69 4.35 -10.99
C TYR A 34 5.18 4.91 -9.65
N ASN A 35 5.85 6.07 -9.71
CA ASN A 35 6.47 6.73 -8.54
C ASN A 35 6.05 8.20 -8.39
N THR A 36 5.03 8.62 -9.14
CA THR A 36 4.49 9.98 -9.15
C THR A 36 3.01 9.94 -8.78
N ASP A 37 2.56 10.86 -7.93
CA ASP A 37 1.16 11.08 -7.59
C ASP A 37 0.41 11.60 -8.82
N ALA A 38 -0.57 10.83 -9.30
CA ALA A 38 -1.32 11.15 -10.52
C ALA A 38 -2.16 12.44 -10.43
N GLU A 39 -2.50 12.92 -9.23
CA GLU A 39 -3.29 14.15 -9.05
C GLU A 39 -2.39 15.38 -8.99
N THR A 40 -1.23 15.28 -8.33
CA THR A 40 -0.38 16.45 -8.03
C THR A 40 0.93 16.52 -8.81
N GLY A 41 1.43 15.40 -9.33
CA GLY A 41 2.75 15.30 -9.97
C GLY A 41 3.93 15.23 -8.98
N GLU A 42 3.65 15.19 -7.67
CA GLU A 42 4.66 15.03 -6.63
C GLU A 42 5.11 13.56 -6.50
N PRO A 43 6.22 13.25 -5.80
CA PRO A 43 6.58 11.86 -5.53
C PRO A 43 5.46 11.08 -4.85
N LEU A 44 5.19 9.88 -5.34
CA LEU A 44 4.17 8.99 -4.81
C LEU A 44 4.52 8.60 -3.37
N ARG A 45 3.51 8.62 -2.50
CA ARG A 45 3.66 8.30 -1.09
C ARG A 45 2.60 7.32 -0.62
N THR A 46 2.99 6.49 0.33
CA THR A 46 2.12 5.55 1.05
C THR A 46 2.28 5.71 2.53
N THR A 47 1.23 5.42 3.29
CA THR A 47 1.41 5.09 4.71
C THR A 47 1.62 3.58 4.86
N GLN A 48 2.52 3.17 5.74
CA GLN A 48 2.73 1.77 6.08
C GLN A 48 2.09 1.50 7.44
N GLN A 49 1.33 0.41 7.54
CA GLN A 49 0.68 -0.05 8.75
C GLN A 49 1.09 -1.49 9.01
N LEU A 50 1.61 -1.75 10.21
CA LEU A 50 1.86 -3.11 10.68
C LEU A 50 0.59 -3.60 11.38
N TYR A 51 0.01 -4.68 10.84
CA TYR A 51 -1.16 -5.33 11.43
C TYR A 51 -0.76 -6.71 11.93
N ASP A 52 -0.85 -6.90 13.23
CA ASP A 52 -0.80 -8.22 13.83
C ASP A 52 -2.21 -8.82 13.75
N ARG A 53 -2.34 -9.99 13.10
CA ARG A 53 -3.58 -10.76 13.12
C ARG A 53 -3.37 -12.13 13.73
N THR A 54 -4.34 -12.56 14.52
CA THR A 54 -4.37 -13.92 15.04
C THR A 54 -4.89 -14.87 13.97
N ARG A 55 -4.13 -15.91 13.67
CA ARG A 55 -4.53 -17.04 12.82
C ARG A 55 -4.50 -18.30 13.67
N ILE A 56 -5.58 -19.08 13.66
CA ILE A 56 -5.59 -20.37 14.35
C ILE A 56 -4.89 -21.40 13.47
N ILE A 57 -3.95 -22.15 14.05
CA ILE A 57 -3.30 -23.30 13.40
C ILE A 57 -4.34 -24.44 13.35
N PRO A 58 -4.79 -24.88 12.17
CA PRO A 58 -5.86 -25.87 12.06
C PRO A 58 -5.52 -27.21 12.72
N GLU A 59 -4.23 -27.57 12.76
CA GLU A 59 -3.76 -28.85 13.29
C GLU A 59 -3.67 -28.87 14.82
N THR A 60 -3.33 -27.74 15.47
CA THR A 60 -3.07 -27.67 16.92
C THR A 60 -4.13 -26.88 17.69
N GLY A 61 -4.89 -26.02 17.01
CA GLY A 61 -5.84 -25.09 17.64
C GLY A 61 -5.18 -23.90 18.33
N GLU A 62 -3.86 -23.73 18.19
CA GLU A 62 -3.10 -22.64 18.80
C GLU A 62 -3.21 -21.33 18.00
N ASP A 63 -3.11 -20.21 18.72
CA ASP A 63 -3.06 -18.88 18.15
C ASP A 63 -1.66 -18.57 17.61
N LEU A 64 -1.59 -18.31 16.30
CA LEU A 64 -0.40 -17.79 15.63
C LEU A 64 -0.61 -16.29 15.34
N ILE A 65 0.23 -15.44 15.92
CA ILE A 65 0.27 -14.02 15.55
C ILE A 65 1.05 -13.90 14.24
N VAL A 66 0.39 -13.43 13.20
CA VAL A 66 0.98 -13.14 11.90
C VAL A 66 1.04 -11.64 11.72
N SER A 67 2.25 -11.09 11.68
CA SER A 67 2.49 -9.69 11.36
C SER A 67 2.40 -9.50 9.85
N GLU A 68 1.42 -8.73 9.40
CA GLU A 68 1.24 -8.34 8.00
C GLU A 68 1.57 -6.87 7.82
N THR A 69 2.39 -6.59 6.82
CA THR A 69 2.66 -5.23 6.39
C THR A 69 1.60 -4.81 5.39
N ILE A 70 0.89 -3.73 5.66
CA ILE A 70 -0.12 -3.16 4.78
C ILE A 70 0.34 -1.78 4.34
N SER A 71 0.25 -1.51 3.06
CA SER A 71 0.51 -0.20 2.47
C SER A 71 -0.79 0.41 1.99
N CYS A 72 -1.05 1.64 2.42
CA CYS A 72 -2.28 2.36 2.15
C CYS A 72 -2.00 3.55 1.23
N PHE A 73 -2.59 3.53 0.04
CA PHE A 73 -2.52 4.61 -0.94
C PHE A 73 -3.87 5.31 -1.06
N SER A 74 -3.83 6.60 -1.40
CA SER A 74 -5.01 7.21 -2.02
C SER A 74 -5.12 6.71 -3.46
N ARG A 75 -6.30 6.25 -3.84
CA ARG A 75 -6.65 5.85 -5.21
C ARG A 75 -6.48 7.01 -6.20
N LEU A 76 -6.66 8.25 -5.75
CA LEU A 76 -6.43 9.45 -6.57
C LEU A 76 -4.96 9.69 -6.87
N SER A 77 -4.04 9.18 -6.03
CA SER A 77 -2.60 9.26 -6.26
C SER A 77 -2.11 8.24 -7.28
N LEU A 78 -2.90 7.20 -7.57
CA LEU A 78 -2.47 6.08 -8.41
C LEU A 78 -2.89 6.31 -9.87
N GLU A 79 -1.90 6.36 -10.76
CA GLU A 79 -2.16 6.38 -12.20
C GLU A 79 -2.81 5.06 -12.66
N ARG A 80 -2.36 3.94 -12.08
CA ARG A 80 -2.92 2.61 -12.28
C ARG A 80 -3.16 1.94 -10.94
N ILE A 81 -4.32 1.30 -10.83
CA ILE A 81 -4.77 0.68 -9.58
C ILE A 81 -4.50 -0.83 -9.64
N PRO A 82 -3.68 -1.39 -8.71
CA PRO A 82 -3.46 -2.82 -8.64
C PRO A 82 -4.75 -3.63 -8.54
N GLN A 83 -4.87 -4.68 -9.34
CA GLN A 83 -6.01 -5.60 -9.34
C GLN A 83 -5.63 -6.98 -8.77
N ALA A 84 -6.64 -7.73 -8.34
CA ALA A 84 -6.46 -9.11 -7.90
C ALA A 84 -5.94 -9.99 -9.06
N GLY A 85 -4.90 -10.79 -8.78
CA GLY A 85 -4.27 -11.69 -9.76
C GLY A 85 -3.17 -11.04 -10.60
N GLU A 86 -2.90 -9.74 -10.44
CA GLU A 86 -1.74 -9.09 -11.06
C GLU A 86 -0.50 -9.22 -10.15
N ASN A 87 0.66 -9.40 -10.78
CA ASN A 87 1.93 -9.41 -10.08
C ASN A 87 2.49 -8.00 -10.01
N TRP A 88 2.58 -7.47 -8.80
CA TRP A 88 3.06 -6.13 -8.53
C TRP A 88 4.17 -6.20 -7.49
N ALA A 89 5.23 -5.45 -7.72
CA ALA A 89 6.24 -5.16 -6.71
C ALA A 89 6.04 -3.74 -6.19
N ILE A 90 6.47 -3.49 -4.97
CA ILE A 90 6.41 -2.19 -4.33
C ILE A 90 7.70 -1.93 -3.57
N ARG A 91 8.21 -0.73 -3.74
CA ARG A 91 9.38 -0.22 -3.03
C ARG A 91 8.93 0.87 -2.11
N ILE A 92 9.28 0.78 -0.84
CA ILE A 92 8.85 1.77 0.16
C ILE A 92 10.07 2.22 0.95
N GLN A 93 10.14 3.52 1.18
CA GLN A 93 11.11 4.14 2.07
C GLN A 93 10.99 3.55 3.48
N GLU A 94 12.11 3.14 4.08
CA GLU A 94 12.08 2.49 5.41
C GLU A 94 11.73 3.47 6.55
N SER A 95 12.16 4.73 6.44
CA SER A 95 11.86 5.76 7.42
C SER A 95 11.77 7.14 6.78
N PRO A 96 11.09 8.12 7.39
CA PRO A 96 10.96 9.46 6.82
C PRO A 96 12.31 10.17 6.61
N THR A 97 13.36 9.74 7.31
CA THR A 97 14.71 10.34 7.28
C THR A 97 15.71 9.55 6.45
N ASN A 98 15.37 8.33 6.02
CA ASN A 98 16.23 7.48 5.19
C ASN A 98 15.55 7.23 3.85
N GLU A 99 16.11 7.72 2.75
CA GLU A 99 15.53 7.56 1.40
C GLU A 99 15.72 6.15 0.81
N THR A 100 16.38 5.24 1.52
CA THR A 100 16.56 3.86 1.09
C THR A 100 15.21 3.17 0.96
N LEU A 101 14.93 2.64 -0.23
CA LEU A 101 13.72 1.88 -0.51
C LEU A 101 13.94 0.39 -0.23
N VAL A 102 12.94 -0.24 0.38
CA VAL A 102 12.88 -1.67 0.66
C VAL A 102 11.87 -2.33 -0.28
N ASP A 103 12.27 -3.44 -0.91
CA ASP A 103 11.43 -4.19 -1.83
C ASP A 103 10.42 -5.09 -1.10
N TYR A 104 9.18 -5.06 -1.58
CA TYR A 104 8.11 -5.95 -1.22
C TYR A 104 7.38 -6.41 -2.49
N VAL A 105 6.63 -7.50 -2.37
CA VAL A 105 5.67 -7.95 -3.38
C VAL A 105 4.26 -7.92 -2.81
N LEU A 106 3.28 -7.70 -3.66
CA LEU A 106 1.89 -7.89 -3.25
C LEU A 106 1.62 -9.35 -2.92
N SER A 107 0.90 -9.57 -1.82
CA SER A 107 0.54 -10.90 -1.36
C SER A 107 -0.27 -11.64 -2.44
N PRO A 108 0.17 -12.82 -2.90
CA PRO A 108 -0.56 -13.59 -3.90
C PRO A 108 -1.87 -14.17 -3.35
N THR A 109 -2.03 -14.16 -2.03
CA THR A 109 -3.18 -14.75 -1.33
C THR A 109 -4.18 -13.71 -0.82
N ARG A 110 -3.89 -12.41 -0.97
CA ARG A 110 -4.78 -11.32 -0.58
C ARG A 110 -4.93 -10.31 -1.70
N ALA A 111 -6.16 -10.16 -2.16
CA ALA A 111 -6.52 -9.13 -3.12
C ALA A 111 -6.36 -7.73 -2.49
N PRO A 112 -6.04 -6.70 -3.30
CA PRO A 112 -6.16 -5.31 -2.87
C PRO A 112 -7.57 -5.01 -2.34
N GLU A 113 -7.65 -4.32 -1.20
CA GLU A 113 -8.92 -4.00 -0.54
C GLU A 113 -9.20 -2.49 -0.56
N GLY A 114 -10.48 -2.13 -0.69
CA GLY A 114 -10.92 -0.73 -0.62
C GLY A 114 -11.06 -0.03 -1.97
N GLY A 115 -10.93 1.29 -1.96
CA GLY A 115 -11.02 2.16 -3.13
C GLY A 115 -12.43 2.62 -3.50
N LYS A 116 -13.50 2.16 -2.83
CA LYS A 116 -14.90 2.52 -3.14
C LYS A 116 -15.56 3.53 -2.20
N SER A 117 -15.05 3.68 -0.97
CA SER A 117 -15.71 4.49 0.07
C SER A 117 -15.02 5.84 0.28
N LEU A 118 -13.72 5.82 0.62
CA LEU A 118 -12.90 7.02 0.86
C LEU A 118 -11.75 7.16 -0.14
N GLU A 119 -11.85 6.49 -1.30
CA GLU A 119 -10.76 6.47 -2.30
C GLU A 119 -9.40 6.07 -1.70
N GLN A 120 -9.39 5.18 -0.70
CA GLN A 120 -8.17 4.60 -0.13
C GLN A 120 -8.12 3.12 -0.47
N ILE A 121 -6.99 2.67 -0.98
CA ILE A 121 -6.71 1.27 -1.30
C ILE A 121 -5.63 0.72 -0.38
N ARG A 122 -5.84 -0.50 0.11
CA ARG A 122 -4.92 -1.26 0.95
C ARG A 122 -4.28 -2.35 0.12
N LEU A 123 -2.95 -2.37 0.12
CA LEU A 123 -2.12 -3.37 -0.52
C LEU A 123 -1.46 -4.20 0.59
N TYR A 124 -1.61 -5.51 0.51
CA TYR A 124 -1.02 -6.45 1.48
C TYR A 124 0.33 -6.88 0.97
N LEU A 125 1.36 -6.65 1.77
CA LEU A 125 2.74 -6.82 1.36
C LEU A 125 3.35 -8.07 1.96
N GLN A 126 4.22 -8.70 1.20
CA GLN A 126 5.16 -9.71 1.67
C GLN A 126 6.57 -9.21 1.41
N LYS A 127 7.44 -9.31 2.41
CA LYS A 127 8.87 -9.07 2.21
C LYS A 127 9.39 -10.13 1.24
N VAL A 128 10.18 -9.70 0.27
CA VAL A 128 10.96 -10.63 -0.54
C VAL A 128 12.05 -11.16 0.37
N GLU A 129 11.93 -12.42 0.83
CA GLU A 129 13.04 -13.08 1.51
C GLU A 129 14.19 -13.20 0.50
N GLN A 130 15.20 -12.34 0.64
CA GLN A 130 16.47 -12.56 -0.03
C GLN A 130 17.09 -13.78 0.63
N SER A 131 17.15 -14.90 -0.11
CA SER A 131 17.99 -16.01 0.30
C SER A 131 19.44 -15.50 0.43
N PRO A 132 20.13 -15.78 1.55
CA PRO A 132 21.52 -15.36 1.75
C PRO A 132 22.48 -15.99 0.74
#